data_AF-N9JY11-F1
#
_entry.id   AF-N9JY11-F1
#
_cell.length_a   1.000
_cell.length_b   1.000
_cell.length_c   1.000
_cell.angle_alpha   90.00
_cell.angle_beta   90.00
_cell.angle_gamma   90.00
#
_symmetry.space_group_name_H-M   'P 1'
#
loop_
_entity.id
_entity.type
_entity.pdbx_description
1 polymer ?
#
loop_
_entity_poly.entity_id
_entity_poly.type
_entity_poly.pdbx_seq_one_letter_code
_entity_poly.pdbx_strand_id
1 'polypeptide(L)' 'MDSKQYTYRVIWSAEDNEYVGLCAEFPLLSWLDADQPKALSGIV' A
#
# COMPACT_ATOMS: atom_id res chain seq x y z
N MET A 1 20.51 4.03 14.31
CA MET A 1 20.17 3.79 12.89
C MET A 1 18.94 2.93 12.93
N ASP A 2 17.82 3.58 13.15
CA ASP A 2 16.57 2.95 13.53
C ASP A 2 15.81 2.64 12.25
N SER A 3 16.08 1.47 11.69
CA SER A 3 15.37 0.94 10.54
C SER A 3 13.95 0.58 10.97
N LYS A 4 13.05 1.56 10.99
CA LYS A 4 11.63 1.29 11.24
C LYS A 4 11.10 0.41 10.12
N GLN A 5 10.84 -0.85 10.46
CA GLN A 5 10.22 -1.81 9.55
C GLN A 5 8.71 -1.59 9.59
N TYR A 6 8.23 -0.83 8.61
CA TYR A 6 6.81 -0.64 8.42
C TYR A 6 6.23 -1.83 7.67
N THR A 7 5.10 -2.33 8.14
CA THR A 7 4.36 -3.38 7.44
C THR A 7 3.37 -2.72 6.49
N TYR A 8 3.55 -2.96 5.20
CA TYR A 8 2.62 -2.53 4.16
C TYR A 8 1.82 -3.75 3.68
N ARG A 9 0.53 -3.57 3.45
CA ARG A 9 -0.34 -4.61 2.90
C ARG A 9 -0.94 -4.09 1.61
N VAL A 10 -0.75 -4.84 0.53
CA VAL A 10 -1.44 -4.57 -0.73
C VAL A 10 -2.55 -5.59 -0.91
N ILE A 11 -3.76 -5.12 -1.16
CA ILE A 11 -4.93 -5.94 -1.49
C ILE A 11 -5.40 -5.61 -2.90
N TRP A 12 -5.88 -6.62 -3.60
CA TRP A 12 -6.47 -6.44 -4.93
C TRP A 12 -7.96 -6.12 -4.80
N SER A 13 -8.37 -4.98 -5.33
CA SER A 13 -9.78 -4.60 -5.45
C SER A 13 -10.28 -5.01 -6.82
N ALA A 14 -11.07 -6.08 -6.87
CA ALA A 14 -11.68 -6.54 -8.12
C ALA A 14 -12.74 -5.56 -8.65
N GLU A 15 -13.31 -4.72 -7.79
CA GLU A 15 -14.32 -3.70 -8.13
C GLU A 15 -13.72 -2.58 -8.98
N ASP A 16 -12.56 -2.04 -8.57
CA ASP A 16 -11.84 -1.01 -9.32
C ASP A 16 -10.82 -1.59 -10.32
N ASN A 17 -10.54 -2.90 -10.24
CA ASN A 17 -9.46 -3.55 -10.98
C ASN A 17 -8.07 -2.98 -10.66
N GLU A 18 -7.89 -2.53 -9.42
CA GLU A 18 -6.71 -1.82 -8.94
C GLU A 18 -6.17 -2.43 -7.65
N TYR A 19 -4.92 -2.12 -7.34
CA TYR A 19 -4.26 -2.52 -6.10
C TYR A 19 -4.39 -1.39 -5.06
N VAL A 20 -4.93 -1.74 -3.89
CA VAL A 20 -5.01 -0.84 -2.74
C VAL A 20 -3.89 -1.18 -1.78
N GLY A 21 -2.91 -0.29 -1.68
CA GLY A 21 -1.89 -0.34 -0.65
C GLY A 21 -2.37 0.33 0.63
N LEU A 22 -2.20 -0.36 1.76
CA LEU A 22 -2.55 0.09 3.10
C LEU A 22 -1.31 -0.01 4.00
N CYS A 23 -0.99 1.07 4.71
CA CYS A 23 0.04 1.03 5.75
C CYS A 23 -0.57 0.47 7.04
N ALA A 24 -0.04 -0.64 7.57
CA ALA A 24 -0.59 -1.27 8.77
C ALA A 24 -0.46 -0.40 10.03
N GLU A 25 0.51 0.51 10.07
CA GLU A 25 0.69 1.47 11.17
C GLU A 25 -0.16 2.73 11.03
N PHE A 26 -0.58 3.06 9.80
CA PHE A 26 -1.40 4.23 9.51
C PHE A 26 -2.61 3.81 8.66
N PRO A 27 -3.71 3.36 9.31
CA PRO A 27 -4.93 2.97 8.59
C PRO A 27 -5.60 4.12 7.82
N LEU A 28 -5.13 5.36 8.01
CA LEU A 28 -5.54 6.55 7.26
C LEU A 28 -4.68 6.82 6.02
N LEU A 29 -3.55 6.13 5.86
CA LEU A 29 -2.68 6.25 4.70
C LEU A 29 -2.92 5.06 3.76
N SER A 30 -3.81 5.28 2.78
CA SER A 30 -4.11 4.34 1.70
C SER A 30 -3.72 4.93 0.36
N TRP A 31 -3.11 4.13 -0.51
CA TRP A 31 -2.78 4.51 -1.88
C TRP A 31 -3.38 3.49 -2.85
N LEU A 32 -4.10 3.96 -3.87
CA LEU A 32 -4.64 3.11 -4.94
C LEU A 32 -3.82 3.32 -6.20
N ASP A 33 -3.41 2.22 -6.83
CA ASP A 33 -2.71 2.26 -8.11
C ASP A 33 -3.05 1.02 -8.93
N ALA A 34 -3.01 1.14 -10.26
CA ALA A 34 -3.31 0.04 -11.18
C ALA A 34 -2.28 -1.11 -11.13
N ASP A 35 -1.12 -0.89 -10.51
CA ASP A 35 -0.01 -1.84 -10.50
C ASP A 35 0.54 -2.04 -9.07
N GLN A 36 0.68 -3.30 -8.65
CA GLN A 36 1.12 -3.67 -7.30
C GLN A 36 2.42 -2.99 -6.85
N PRO A 37 3.52 -2.96 -7.64
CA PRO A 37 4.74 -2.28 -7.25
C PRO A 37 4.61 -0.74 -7.24
N LYS A 38 3.69 -0.14 -8.02
CA LYS A 38 3.39 1.29 -7.92
C LYS A 38 2.63 1.61 -6.64
N ALA A 39 1.64 0.79 -6.29
CA ALA A 39 0.91 0.93 -5.03
C ALA A 39 1.84 0.79 -3.81
N LEU A 40 2.84 -0.10 -3.89
CA LEU A 40 3.87 -0.21 -2.85
C LEU A 40 4.84 0.99 -2.86
N SER A 41 5.28 1.42 -4.06
CA SER A 41 6.22 2.53 -4.21
C SER A 41 5.64 3.90 -3.84
N GLY A 42 4.32 4.08 -3.92
CA GLY A 42 3.66 5.33 -3.51
C GLY A 42 3.54 5.47 -1.98
N ILE A 43 3.71 4.38 -1.23
CA ILE A 43 3.59 4.34 0.23
C ILE A 43 4.96 4.34 0.93
N VAL A 44 6.03 3.92 0.25
CA VAL A 44 7.42 3.86 0.75
C VAL A 44 8.22 5.14 0.51
#